data_AF-A0A0G3HCI9-F1
#
_entry.id   AF-A0A0G3HCI9-F1
#
_cell.length_a   1.000
_cell.length_b   1.000
_cell.length_c   1.000
_cell.angle_alpha   90.00
_cell.angle_beta   90.00
_cell.angle_gamma   90.00
#
_symmetry.space_group_name_H-M   'P 1'
#
loop_
_entity.id
_entity.type
_entity.pdbx_description
1 polymer ?
#
loop_
_entity_poly.entity_id
_entity_poly.type
_entity_poly.pdbx_seq_one_letter_code
_entity_poly.pdbx_strand_id
1 'polypeptide(L)'
;MSGYSGLTADIAIQLLESGESQAAIAREFGVTQQYVSKILKGAGYVYVTPSKFVAENMPWDVPTEWRNATIHNSIRLMAFWNMDHELIKGEAVGKLSRFLNKLIVFNQVVDFNLNYPPIKGLNSKPGFAYVPRTPEDEGMAIKIRPGIRLTAEGRKLWAMPKELPEGI
;
A
#
# COMPACT_ATOMS: atom_id res chain seq x y z
N MET A 1 41.63 9.03 0.56
CA MET A 1 41.23 10.38 1.06
C MET A 1 40.78 11.18 -0.13
N SER A 2 39.68 11.91 -0.18
CA SER A 2 38.50 12.11 0.66
C SER A 2 37.54 12.83 -0.30
N GLY A 3 36.43 12.20 -0.68
CA GLY A 3 35.44 12.81 -1.58
C GLY A 3 34.16 12.97 -0.79
N TYR A 4 34.00 14.16 -0.20
CA TYR A 4 32.82 14.72 0.46
C TYR A 4 31.64 13.77 0.72
N SER A 5 31.34 13.48 1.98
CA SER A 5 29.93 13.26 2.35
C SER A 5 29.51 14.35 3.32
N GLY A 6 29.25 15.54 2.79
CA GLY A 6 28.53 16.61 3.50
C GLY A 6 27.07 16.25 3.79
N LEU A 7 26.68 14.97 3.66
CA LEU A 7 25.35 14.47 3.97
C LEU A 7 25.14 14.49 5.48
N THR A 8 24.39 15.47 5.94
CA THR A 8 23.84 15.54 7.30
C THR A 8 22.45 14.93 7.33
N ALA A 9 21.92 14.69 8.54
CA ALA A 9 20.55 14.23 8.70
C ALA A 9 19.55 15.25 8.10
N ASP A 10 19.76 16.54 8.35
CA ASP A 10 18.86 17.60 7.85
C ASP A 10 18.81 17.65 6.31
N ILE A 11 19.96 17.50 5.64
CA ILE A 11 20.01 17.44 4.17
C ILE A 11 19.29 16.17 3.67
N ALA A 12 19.52 15.02 4.32
CA ALA A 12 18.83 13.79 3.95
C ALA A 12 17.30 13.90 4.15
N ILE A 13 16.84 14.60 5.19
CA ILE A 13 15.42 14.86 5.46
C ILE A 13 14.84 15.77 4.37
N GLN A 14 15.49 16.90 4.06
CA GLN A 14 15.02 17.82 3.01
C GLN A 14 14.91 17.13 1.65
N LEU A 15 15.88 16.30 1.28
CA LEU A 15 15.83 15.53 0.03
C LEU A 15 14.70 14.50 0.02
N LEU A 16 14.46 13.82 1.15
CA LEU A 16 13.33 12.89 1.28
C LEU A 16 11.98 13.63 1.18
N GLU A 17 11.87 14.80 1.79
CA GLU A 17 10.68 15.65 1.73
C GLU A 17 10.45 16.24 0.33
N SER A 18 11.51 16.42 -0.47
CA SER A 18 11.41 16.76 -1.89
C SER A 18 11.11 15.56 -2.80
N GLY A 19 10.95 14.36 -2.23
CA GLY A 19 10.58 13.14 -2.95
C GLY A 19 11.74 12.25 -3.40
N GLU A 20 12.98 12.56 -3.05
CA GLU A 20 14.12 11.70 -3.36
C GLU A 20 14.08 10.40 -2.54
N SER A 21 14.57 9.30 -3.14
CA SER A 21 14.70 8.04 -2.42
C SER A 21 16.03 7.97 -1.65
N GLN A 22 16.08 7.24 -0.52
CA GLN A 22 17.34 7.01 0.20
C GLN A 22 18.44 6.38 -0.69
N ALA A 23 18.05 5.60 -1.70
CA ALA A 23 18.98 5.01 -2.66
C ALA A 23 19.53 6.04 -3.65
N ALA A 24 18.72 7.02 -4.06
CA ALA A 24 19.16 8.15 -4.89
C ALA A 24 20.11 9.06 -4.12
N ILE A 25 19.73 9.45 -2.90
CA ILE A 25 20.58 10.22 -1.98
C ILE A 25 21.92 9.51 -1.75
N ALA A 26 21.90 8.19 -1.51
CA ALA A 26 23.12 7.43 -1.33
C ALA A 26 24.06 7.50 -2.56
N ARG A 27 23.50 7.37 -3.77
CA ARG A 27 24.26 7.49 -5.03
C ARG A 27 24.83 8.89 -5.21
N GLU A 28 24.02 9.91 -4.97
CA GLU A 28 24.41 11.33 -5.13
C GLU A 28 25.56 11.70 -4.19
N PHE A 29 25.51 11.27 -2.93
CA PHE A 29 26.50 11.61 -1.91
C PHE A 29 27.65 10.59 -1.80
N GLY A 30 27.71 9.59 -2.69
CA GLY A 30 28.76 8.57 -2.68
C GLY A 30 28.81 7.72 -1.40
N VAL A 31 27.68 7.56 -0.71
CA VAL A 31 27.55 6.80 0.54
C VAL A 31 26.70 5.55 0.33
N THR A 32 26.62 4.68 1.34
CA THR A 32 25.71 3.52 1.29
C THR A 32 24.31 3.94 1.72
N GLN A 33 23.28 3.28 1.18
CA GLN A 33 21.89 3.47 1.64
C GLN A 33 21.74 3.16 3.14
N GLN A 34 22.53 2.22 3.66
CA GLN A 34 22.58 1.89 5.10
C GLN A 34 23.08 3.08 5.94
N TYR A 35 24.06 3.83 5.44
CA TYR A 35 24.55 5.05 6.08
C TYR A 35 23.44 6.12 6.13
N VAL A 36 22.75 6.35 5.01
CA VAL A 36 21.59 7.29 4.96
C VAL A 36 20.52 6.89 5.98
N SER A 37 20.15 5.60 6.03
CA SER A 37 19.18 5.10 7.00
C SER A 37 19.64 5.31 8.46
N LYS A 38 20.94 5.12 8.72
CA LYS A 38 21.53 5.29 10.06
C LYS A 38 21.46 6.74 10.54
N ILE A 39 21.85 7.72 9.71
CA ILE A 39 21.84 9.13 10.11
C ILE A 39 20.42 9.66 10.34
N LEU A 40 19.45 9.22 9.53
CA LEU A 40 18.04 9.56 9.69
C LEU A 40 17.49 9.03 11.01
N LYS A 41 17.74 7.74 11.31
CA LYS A 41 17.34 7.13 12.58
C LYS A 41 17.98 7.83 13.77
N GLY A 42 19.27 8.18 13.67
CA GLY A 42 20.00 8.90 14.71
C GLY A 42 19.41 10.28 15.02
N ALA A 43 18.85 10.96 14.02
CA ALA A 43 18.16 12.24 14.16
C ALA A 43 16.69 12.12 14.60
N GLY A 44 16.20 10.90 14.87
CA GLY A 44 14.80 10.68 15.24
C GLY A 44 13.82 10.79 14.06
N TYR A 45 14.31 10.83 12.82
CA TYR A 45 13.45 10.90 11.65
C TYR A 45 12.70 9.58 11.43
N VAL A 46 11.37 9.64 11.54
CA VAL A 46 10.50 8.48 11.31
C VAL A 46 10.11 8.46 9.84
N TYR A 47 10.91 7.75 9.03
CA TYR A 47 10.54 7.49 7.64
C TYR A 47 9.33 6.55 7.60
N VAL A 48 8.17 7.08 7.21
CA VAL A 48 7.00 6.26 6.94
C VAL A 48 7.15 5.71 5.52
N THR A 49 7.55 4.45 5.41
CA THR A 49 7.58 3.77 4.11
C THR A 49 6.15 3.65 3.56
N PRO A 50 5.94 3.59 2.23
CA PRO A 50 4.60 3.34 1.68
C PRO A 50 3.94 2.10 2.29
N SER A 51 4.70 1.03 2.52
CA SER A 51 4.20 -0.16 3.19
C SER A 51 3.73 0.08 4.63
N LYS A 52 4.48 0.88 5.40
CA LYS A 52 4.09 1.26 6.76
C LYS A 52 2.84 2.14 6.74
N PHE A 53 2.79 3.13 5.85
CA PHE A 53 1.62 4.00 5.67
C PHE A 53 0.35 3.20 5.34
N VAL A 54 0.44 2.26 4.39
CA VAL A 54 -0.67 1.38 4.02
C VAL A 54 -1.10 0.49 5.19
N ALA A 55 -0.16 -0.06 5.95
CA ALA A 55 -0.47 -0.89 7.12
C ALA A 55 -1.14 -0.06 8.24
N GLU A 56 -0.63 1.14 8.51
CA GLU A 56 -1.16 2.08 9.51
C GLU A 56 -2.54 2.65 9.15
N ASN A 57 -2.97 2.50 7.89
CA ASN A 57 -4.29 2.89 7.40
C ASN A 57 -5.17 1.69 7.00
N MET A 58 -4.71 0.46 7.25
CA MET A 58 -5.49 -0.76 6.97
C MET A 58 -6.84 -0.68 7.70
N PRO A 59 -7.97 -0.98 7.04
CA PRO A 59 -9.29 -0.82 7.62
C PRO A 59 -9.67 -1.94 8.59
N TRP A 60 -8.88 -3.02 8.59
CA TRP A 60 -9.08 -4.22 9.39
C TRP A 60 -7.82 -4.60 10.16
N ASP A 61 -8.00 -5.23 11.32
CA ASP A 61 -6.93 -5.91 12.02
C ASP A 61 -6.78 -7.34 11.49
N VAL A 62 -5.86 -7.50 10.53
CA VAL A 62 -5.63 -8.77 9.83
C VAL A 62 -4.56 -9.58 10.57
N PRO A 63 -4.85 -10.81 11.02
CA PRO A 63 -3.87 -11.70 11.64
C PRO A 63 -2.65 -11.92 10.73
N THR A 64 -1.47 -11.97 11.34
CA THR A 64 -0.18 -12.00 10.61
C THR A 64 -0.09 -13.18 9.64
N GLU A 65 -0.59 -14.34 10.05
CA GLU A 65 -0.64 -15.60 9.29
C GLU A 65 -1.56 -15.55 8.05
N TRP A 66 -2.43 -14.53 7.94
CA TRP A 66 -3.38 -14.32 6.84
C TRP A 66 -2.99 -13.13 5.96
N ARG A 67 -1.97 -12.36 6.33
CA ARG A 67 -1.47 -11.22 5.54
C ARG A 67 -0.84 -11.62 4.20
N ASN A 68 -0.59 -12.91 3.97
CA ASN A 68 -0.15 -13.42 2.67
C ASN A 68 -1.30 -13.87 1.76
N ALA A 69 -2.57 -13.69 2.19
CA ALA A 69 -3.73 -13.97 1.36
C ALA A 69 -3.71 -13.14 0.06
N THR A 70 -4.16 -13.73 -1.05
CA THR A 70 -4.16 -13.09 -2.36
C THR A 70 -4.95 -11.77 -2.34
N ILE A 71 -6.14 -11.77 -1.73
CA ILE A 71 -7.00 -10.58 -1.64
C ILE A 71 -6.33 -9.46 -0.82
N HIS A 72 -5.67 -9.81 0.30
CA HIS A 72 -4.93 -8.84 1.10
C HIS A 72 -3.80 -8.19 0.28
N ASN A 73 -3.04 -8.99 -0.46
CA ASN A 73 -1.98 -8.47 -1.34
C ASN A 73 -2.55 -7.58 -2.45
N SER A 74 -3.67 -7.96 -3.08
CA SER A 74 -4.31 -7.14 -4.13
C SER A 74 -4.80 -5.78 -3.62
N ILE A 75 -5.39 -5.74 -2.41
CA ILE A 75 -5.77 -4.47 -1.79
C ILE A 75 -4.56 -3.58 -1.51
N ARG A 76 -3.44 -4.16 -1.06
CA ARG A 76 -2.21 -3.39 -0.84
C ARG A 76 -1.63 -2.84 -2.14
N LEU A 77 -1.69 -3.61 -3.24
CA LEU A 77 -1.29 -3.12 -4.56
C LEU A 77 -2.16 -1.94 -5.01
N MET A 78 -3.47 -2.01 -4.78
CA MET A 78 -4.38 -0.91 -5.08
C MET A 78 -4.07 0.32 -4.22
N ALA A 79 -3.74 0.13 -2.94
CA ALA A 79 -3.31 1.23 -2.08
C ALA A 79 -2.05 1.92 -2.61
N PHE A 80 -1.04 1.14 -3.01
CA PHE A 80 0.16 1.70 -3.63
C PHE A 80 -0.14 2.45 -4.91
N TRP A 81 -1.01 1.91 -5.76
CA TRP A 81 -1.48 2.61 -6.96
C TRP A 81 -2.15 3.94 -6.60
N ASN A 82 -3.12 3.95 -5.68
CA ASN A 82 -3.80 5.17 -5.26
C ASN A 82 -2.88 6.20 -4.55
N MET A 83 -1.73 5.77 -4.02
CA MET A 83 -0.70 6.67 -3.49
C MET A 83 0.14 7.28 -4.60
N ASP A 84 0.69 6.42 -5.45
CA ASP A 84 1.59 6.75 -6.55
C ASP A 84 1.75 5.52 -7.45
N HIS A 85 1.31 5.63 -8.71
CA HIS A 85 1.36 4.54 -9.69
C HIS A 85 2.79 4.00 -9.91
N GLU A 86 3.82 4.83 -9.71
CA GLU A 86 5.23 4.43 -9.88
C GLU A 86 5.71 3.43 -8.81
N LEU A 87 4.97 3.26 -7.71
CA LEU A 87 5.29 2.29 -6.64
C LEU A 87 5.06 0.83 -7.07
N ILE A 88 4.32 0.58 -8.15
CA ILE A 88 4.11 -0.77 -8.67
C ILE A 88 4.41 -0.84 -10.18
N LYS A 89 5.09 -1.90 -10.61
CA LYS A 89 5.51 -2.10 -12.00
C LYS A 89 5.39 -3.56 -12.42
N GLY A 90 5.38 -3.80 -13.74
CA GLY A 90 5.41 -5.15 -14.31
C GLY A 90 4.23 -6.02 -13.87
N GLU A 91 4.51 -7.25 -13.41
CA GLU A 91 3.49 -8.24 -13.06
C GLU A 91 2.50 -7.75 -11.98
N ALA A 92 2.94 -6.86 -11.09
CA ALA A 92 2.09 -6.29 -10.04
C ALA A 92 0.93 -5.48 -10.62
N VAL A 93 1.17 -4.72 -11.70
CA VAL A 93 0.14 -3.94 -12.40
C VAL A 93 -0.90 -4.88 -13.02
N GLY A 94 -0.46 -5.98 -13.63
CA GLY A 94 -1.37 -7.01 -14.17
C GLY A 94 -2.22 -7.70 -13.09
N LYS A 95 -1.65 -7.94 -11.90
CA LYS A 95 -2.40 -8.48 -10.74
C LYS A 95 -3.45 -7.49 -10.24
N LEU A 96 -3.09 -6.20 -10.15
CA LEU A 96 -4.02 -5.15 -9.79
C LEU A 96 -5.15 -5.02 -10.82
N SER A 97 -4.82 -5.03 -12.11
CA SER A 97 -5.80 -4.93 -13.19
C SER A 97 -6.87 -6.03 -13.10
N ARG A 98 -6.46 -7.30 -12.95
CA ARG A 98 -7.40 -8.42 -12.75
C ARG A 98 -8.26 -8.29 -11.50
N PHE A 99 -7.68 -7.76 -10.42
CA PHE A 99 -8.40 -7.52 -9.17
C PHE A 99 -9.48 -6.44 -9.34
N LEU A 100 -9.12 -5.29 -9.92
CA LEU A 100 -10.04 -4.18 -10.17
C LEU A 100 -11.14 -4.58 -11.15
N ASN A 101 -10.79 -5.27 -12.24
CA ASN A 101 -11.76 -5.80 -13.19
C ASN A 101 -12.79 -6.71 -12.50
N LYS A 102 -12.36 -7.54 -11.55
CA LYS A 102 -13.27 -8.37 -10.76
C LYS A 102 -14.23 -7.53 -9.90
N LEU A 103 -13.75 -6.47 -9.25
CA LEU A 103 -14.62 -5.58 -8.47
C LEU A 103 -15.66 -4.88 -9.35
N ILE A 104 -15.26 -4.46 -10.55
CA ILE A 104 -16.11 -3.73 -11.50
C ILE A 104 -17.14 -4.67 -12.13
N VAL A 105 -16.68 -5.74 -12.81
CA VAL A 105 -17.54 -6.63 -13.61
C VAL A 105 -18.56 -7.36 -12.75
N PHE A 106 -18.18 -7.77 -11.55
CA PHE A 106 -19.09 -8.48 -10.64
C PHE A 106 -19.84 -7.55 -9.68
N ASN A 107 -19.62 -6.23 -9.78
CA ASN A 107 -20.16 -5.22 -8.87
C ASN A 107 -19.96 -5.61 -7.38
N GLN A 108 -18.71 -5.91 -7.04
CA GLN A 108 -18.30 -6.39 -5.73
C GLN A 108 -17.31 -5.44 -5.06
N VAL A 109 -17.21 -5.57 -3.75
CA VAL A 109 -16.17 -4.97 -2.89
C VAL A 109 -15.53 -6.05 -2.04
N VAL A 110 -14.38 -5.74 -1.44
CA VAL A 110 -13.73 -6.65 -0.51
C VAL A 110 -14.18 -6.37 0.92
N ASP A 111 -14.45 -7.43 1.67
CA ASP A 111 -14.59 -7.37 3.12
C ASP A 111 -13.62 -8.32 3.81
N PHE A 112 -13.35 -8.04 5.07
CA PHE A 112 -12.63 -8.91 5.97
C PHE A 112 -13.42 -9.17 7.26
N ASN A 113 -13.66 -10.44 7.55
CA ASN A 113 -14.29 -10.90 8.77
C ASN A 113 -13.68 -12.24 9.20
N LEU A 114 -13.26 -12.37 10.46
CA LEU A 114 -12.63 -13.59 10.98
C LEU A 114 -13.45 -14.86 10.77
N ASN A 115 -14.78 -14.73 10.64
CA ASN A 115 -15.70 -15.85 10.44
C ASN A 115 -15.85 -16.29 8.98
N TYR A 116 -15.28 -15.57 8.01
CA TYR A 116 -15.34 -15.98 6.62
C TYR A 116 -14.46 -17.22 6.37
N PRO A 117 -15.04 -18.32 5.85
CA PRO A 117 -14.28 -19.52 5.56
C PRO A 117 -13.34 -19.29 4.37
N PRO A 118 -12.26 -20.08 4.24
CA PRO A 118 -11.49 -20.10 3.01
C PRO A 118 -12.35 -20.62 1.86
N ILE A 119 -12.20 -20.03 0.68
CA ILE A 119 -12.97 -20.40 -0.52
C ILE A 119 -12.01 -21.03 -1.52
N LYS A 120 -12.13 -22.35 -1.71
CA LYS A 120 -11.29 -23.11 -2.65
C LYS A 120 -11.34 -22.49 -4.05
N GLY A 121 -10.17 -22.29 -4.66
CA GLY A 121 -10.05 -21.68 -5.99
C GLY A 121 -10.15 -20.15 -6.03
N LEU A 122 -10.42 -19.51 -4.88
CA LEU A 122 -10.52 -18.05 -4.78
C LEU A 122 -9.53 -17.46 -3.77
N ASN A 123 -9.57 -17.95 -2.53
CA ASN A 123 -8.65 -17.56 -1.47
C ASN A 123 -8.44 -18.75 -0.53
N SER A 124 -7.18 -19.20 -0.40
CA SER A 124 -6.83 -20.34 0.44
C SER A 124 -6.80 -20.01 1.94
N LYS A 125 -6.80 -18.71 2.29
CA LYS A 125 -6.88 -18.23 3.67
C LYS A 125 -8.31 -17.78 4.01
N PRO A 126 -8.76 -17.96 5.26
CA PRO A 126 -10.03 -17.41 5.73
C PRO A 126 -9.96 -15.86 5.79
N GLY A 127 -11.05 -15.24 6.23
CA GLY A 127 -11.04 -13.84 6.57
C GLY A 127 -11.51 -12.92 5.44
N PHE A 128 -10.94 -13.03 4.24
CA PHE A 128 -11.28 -12.16 3.12
C PHE A 128 -12.34 -12.75 2.20
N ALA A 129 -13.29 -11.92 1.78
CA ALA A 129 -14.31 -12.27 0.80
C ALA A 129 -14.55 -11.12 -0.19
N TYR A 130 -15.00 -11.47 -1.39
CA TYR A 130 -15.70 -10.52 -2.25
C TYR A 130 -17.17 -10.56 -1.88
N VAL A 131 -17.76 -9.40 -1.60
CA VAL A 131 -19.17 -9.26 -1.22
C VAL A 131 -19.87 -8.27 -2.15
N PRO A 132 -21.20 -8.36 -2.33
CA PRO A 132 -21.93 -7.42 -3.16
C PRO A 132 -21.73 -5.97 -2.71
N ARG A 133 -21.50 -5.10 -3.69
CA ARG A 133 -21.47 -3.65 -3.46
C ARG A 133 -22.86 -3.15 -3.06
N THR A 134 -22.91 -2.21 -2.13
CA THR A 134 -24.12 -1.46 -1.75
C THR A 134 -23.86 0.04 -1.87
N PRO A 135 -24.91 0.89 -1.90
CA PRO A 135 -24.74 2.34 -1.99
C PRO A 135 -23.89 2.94 -0.86
N GLU A 136 -23.94 2.36 0.34
CA GLU A 136 -23.15 2.77 1.51
C GLU A 136 -21.65 2.57 1.31
N ASP A 137 -21.24 1.77 0.32
CA ASP A 137 -19.83 1.59 0.01
C ASP A 137 -19.21 2.84 -0.64
N GLU A 138 -20.00 3.86 -1.02
CA GLU A 138 -19.51 5.20 -1.42
C GLU A 138 -18.38 5.21 -2.47
N GLY A 139 -18.42 4.28 -3.43
CA GLY A 139 -17.38 4.16 -4.46
C GLY A 139 -16.05 3.57 -3.98
N MET A 140 -16.03 2.97 -2.79
CA MET A 140 -14.86 2.31 -2.21
C MET A 140 -14.68 0.89 -2.79
N ALA A 141 -13.45 0.41 -2.84
CA ALA A 141 -13.15 -1.00 -3.18
C ALA A 141 -13.34 -1.96 -1.99
N ILE A 142 -13.57 -1.41 -0.80
CA ILE A 142 -13.82 -2.13 0.45
C ILE A 142 -15.28 -1.98 0.89
N LYS A 143 -15.77 -2.94 1.67
CA LYS A 143 -17.09 -2.87 2.30
C LYS A 143 -17.13 -1.82 3.40
N ILE A 144 -18.09 -0.90 3.32
CA ILE A 144 -18.37 0.07 4.38
C ILE A 144 -19.46 -0.48 5.30
N ARG A 145 -19.09 -0.71 6.56
CA ARG A 145 -19.98 -1.26 7.59
C ARG A 145 -19.47 -0.94 9.00
N PRO A 146 -20.29 -1.10 10.05
CA PRO A 146 -19.83 -0.95 11.43
C PRO A 146 -18.60 -1.82 11.74
N GLY A 147 -17.67 -1.23 12.50
CA GLY A 147 -16.45 -1.90 12.96
C GLY A 147 -15.24 -1.80 12.03
N ILE A 148 -15.35 -1.16 10.87
CA ILE A 148 -14.17 -0.83 10.06
C ILE A 148 -13.51 0.46 10.57
N ARG A 149 -12.19 0.56 10.46
CA ARG A 149 -11.46 1.81 10.73
C ARG A 149 -11.14 2.54 9.44
N LEU A 150 -11.90 3.59 9.13
CA LEU A 150 -11.69 4.38 7.92
C LEU A 150 -11.13 5.77 8.25
N THR A 151 -9.81 5.92 8.16
CA THR A 151 -9.11 7.21 8.33
C THR A 151 -9.27 8.09 7.08
N ALA A 152 -8.94 9.39 7.18
CA ALA A 152 -8.97 10.29 6.02
C ALA A 152 -8.03 9.83 4.89
N GLU A 153 -6.83 9.37 5.24
CA GLU A 153 -5.90 8.77 4.27
C GLU A 153 -6.39 7.41 3.77
N GLY A 154 -6.97 6.59 4.65
CA GLY A 154 -7.62 5.34 4.27
C GLY A 154 -8.71 5.54 3.22
N ARG A 155 -9.50 6.62 3.27
CA ARG A 155 -10.48 6.92 2.22
C ARG A 155 -9.83 7.06 0.85
N LYS A 156 -8.67 7.70 0.77
CA LYS A 156 -7.91 7.84 -0.49
C LYS A 156 -7.35 6.48 -0.93
N LEU A 157 -6.76 5.72 0.00
CA LEU A 157 -6.14 4.42 -0.30
C LEU A 157 -7.15 3.37 -0.78
N TRP A 158 -8.34 3.33 -0.18
CA TRP A 158 -9.30 2.26 -0.38
C TRP A 158 -10.42 2.62 -1.36
N ALA A 159 -10.42 3.83 -1.90
CA ALA A 159 -11.32 4.23 -2.98
C ALA A 159 -11.05 3.41 -4.26
N MET A 160 -12.07 3.22 -5.09
CA MET A 160 -11.82 2.77 -6.46
C MET A 160 -10.87 3.76 -7.14
N PRO A 161 -9.80 3.29 -7.83
CA PRO A 161 -8.87 4.18 -8.50
C PRO A 161 -9.57 5.05 -9.53
N LYS A 162 -9.19 6.33 -9.60
CA LYS A 162 -9.68 7.27 -10.63
C LYS A 162 -9.14 6.93 -12.01
N GLU A 163 -7.89 6.49 -12.04
CA GLU A 163 -7.20 6.00 -13.22
C GLU A 163 -6.98 4.50 -13.06
N LEU A 164 -7.52 3.72 -13.99
CA LEU A 164 -7.34 2.28 -14.01
C LEU A 164 -6.02 1.94 -14.72
N PRO A 165 -5.31 0.89 -14.29
CA PRO A 165 -4.23 0.31 -15.10
C PRO A 165 -4.73 -0.01 -16.51
N GLU A 166 -3.88 0.19 -17.53
CA GLU A 166 -4.23 -0.10 -18.92
C GLU A 166 -4.80 -1.53 -19.09
N GLY A 167 -5.86 -1.66 -19.89
CA GLY A 167 -6.46 -2.95 -20.24
C GLY A 167 -7.57 -3.45 -19.31
N ILE A 168 -8.27 -2.56 -18.60
CA ILE A 168 -9.53 -2.83 -17.90
C ILE A 168 -10.70 -2.25 -18.69
#